data_AF-A0ABD1YGG6-F1
#
_entry.id   AF-A0ABD1YGG6-F1
#
_cell.length_a   1.000
_cell.length_b   1.000
_cell.length_c   1.000
_cell.angle_alpha   90.00
_cell.angle_beta   90.00
_cell.angle_gamma   90.00
#
_symmetry.space_group_name_H-M   'P 1'
#
loop_
_entity.id
_entity.type
_entity.pdbx_description
1 polymer ?
#
loop_
_entity_poly.entity_id
_entity_poly.type
_entity_poly.pdbx_seq_one_letter_code
_entity_poly.pdbx_strand_id
1 'polypeptide(L)'
;MSWVRDHWKGLKQRWDKCSRQVLGPVLGHANDGDARRRKLMLEDYLGSEGQRWTVGWDGWVLSGIVLDSGDVYALGDQDPIHNGKKMINPLDRSSYPIVLGDFHACLEHVQLVYKLYSHDHHGLNIDDVMRWDRQNWAGP
;
A
#
# COMPACT_ATOMS: atom_id res chain seq x y z
N MET A 1 13.43 -13.23 13.10
CA MET A 1 12.93 -11.87 12.78
C MET A 1 14.04 -10.83 12.59
N SER A 2 15.28 -11.08 13.07
CA SER A 2 16.40 -10.14 12.93
C SER A 2 16.76 -9.79 11.48
N TRP A 3 16.73 -10.76 10.56
CA TRP A 3 17.26 -10.53 9.21
C TRP A 3 16.57 -9.38 8.48
N VAL A 4 15.27 -9.13 8.71
CA VAL A 4 14.54 -8.11 7.92
C VAL A 4 15.03 -6.72 8.34
N ARG A 5 15.19 -6.48 9.65
CA ARG A 5 15.83 -5.26 10.15
C ARG A 5 17.29 -5.17 9.70
N ASP A 6 18.03 -6.28 9.71
CA ASP A 6 19.44 -6.29 9.29
C ASP A 6 19.58 -5.96 7.79
N HIS A 7 18.67 -6.50 6.96
CA HIS A 7 18.60 -6.21 5.54
C HIS A 7 18.27 -4.73 5.29
N TRP A 8 17.27 -4.20 5.99
CA TRP A 8 16.90 -2.78 5.95
C TRP A 8 18.07 -1.85 6.32
N LYS A 9 18.77 -2.17 7.41
CA LYS A 9 20.00 -1.45 7.82
C LYS A 9 21.09 -1.53 6.75
N GLY A 10 21.35 -2.71 6.21
CA GLY A 10 22.35 -2.91 5.17
C GLY A 10 22.03 -2.16 3.87
N LEU A 11 20.76 -2.13 3.47
CA LEU A 11 20.30 -1.38 2.30
C LEU A 11 20.48 0.13 2.51
N LYS A 12 20.10 0.66 3.68
CA LYS A 12 20.32 2.06 4.03
C LYS A 12 21.79 2.44 3.98
N GLN A 13 22.67 1.63 4.58
CA GLN A 13 24.12 1.87 4.55
C GLN A 13 24.67 1.93 3.11
N ARG A 14 24.23 1.03 2.23
CA ARG A 14 24.64 1.04 0.82
C ARG A 14 24.07 2.24 0.07
N TRP A 15 22.82 2.62 0.32
CA TRP A 15 22.19 3.78 -0.28
C TRP A 15 22.91 5.07 0.11
N ASP A 16 23.17 5.26 1.41
CA ASP A 16 23.87 6.43 1.93
C ASP A 16 25.28 6.56 1.32
N LYS A 17 25.93 5.42 1.04
CA LYS A 17 27.24 5.41 0.39
C LYS A 17 27.18 5.74 -1.11
N CYS A 18 26.22 5.17 -1.84
CA CYS A 18 26.27 5.15 -3.30
C CYS A 18 25.26 6.06 -4.00
N SER A 19 24.08 6.24 -3.41
CA SER A 19 22.93 6.82 -4.09
C SER A 19 22.50 8.15 -3.51
N ARG A 20 22.79 8.40 -2.23
CA ARG A 20 22.29 9.57 -1.51
C ARG A 20 22.69 10.91 -2.14
N GLN A 21 23.90 11.00 -2.67
CA GLN A 21 24.39 12.24 -3.29
C GLN A 21 23.61 12.63 -4.55
N VAL A 22 22.96 11.67 -5.22
CA VAL A 22 22.25 11.88 -6.48
C VAL A 22 20.73 11.84 -6.27
N LEU A 23 20.24 10.90 -5.46
CA LEU A 23 18.82 10.61 -5.29
C LEU A 23 18.24 11.15 -3.98
N GLY A 24 19.07 11.64 -3.06
CA GLY A 24 18.65 12.09 -1.73
C GLY A 24 18.51 10.97 -0.69
N PRO A 25 17.95 11.27 0.50
CA PRO A 25 17.80 10.31 1.59
C PRO A 25 16.87 9.14 1.22
N VAL A 26 17.08 7.98 1.86
CA VAL A 26 16.08 6.90 1.84
C VAL A 26 14.84 7.39 2.56
N LEU A 27 13.70 7.39 1.87
CA LEU A 27 12.44 7.86 2.43
C LEU A 27 11.77 6.84 3.34
N GLY A 28 12.07 5.54 3.26
CA GLY A 28 11.50 4.54 4.15
C GLY A 28 11.58 3.12 3.62
N HIS A 29 10.84 2.21 4.24
CA HIS A 29 10.72 0.82 3.77
C HIS A 29 9.29 0.51 3.33
N ALA A 30 9.14 0.05 2.09
CA ALA A 30 7.87 -0.43 1.58
C ALA A 30 7.58 -1.88 2.01
N ASN A 31 6.31 -2.17 2.23
CA ASN A 31 5.82 -3.53 2.45
C ASN A 31 4.72 -3.91 1.44
N ASP A 32 4.86 -5.12 0.91
CA ASP A 32 3.90 -5.79 0.03
C ASP A 32 3.06 -6.83 0.82
N GLY A 33 2.62 -6.47 2.03
CA GLY A 33 1.84 -7.38 2.87
C GLY A 33 2.58 -8.57 3.49
N ASP A 34 3.92 -8.63 3.45
CA ASP A 34 4.68 -9.62 4.23
C ASP A 34 4.44 -9.38 5.73
N ALA A 35 4.00 -10.43 6.43
CA ALA A 35 3.60 -10.34 7.83
C ALA A 35 4.75 -9.93 8.77
N ARG A 36 6.01 -10.27 8.41
CA ARG A 36 7.19 -9.93 9.22
C ARG A 36 7.51 -8.45 9.05
N ARG A 37 7.52 -7.94 7.82
CA ARG A 37 7.66 -6.50 7.55
C ARG A 37 6.53 -5.70 8.18
N ARG A 38 5.29 -6.17 8.09
CA ARG A 38 4.13 -5.54 8.76
C ARG A 38 4.36 -5.40 10.25
N LYS A 39 4.82 -6.45 10.92
CA LYS A 39 5.13 -6.40 12.37
C LYS A 39 6.16 -5.32 12.68
N LEU A 40 7.27 -5.27 11.93
CA LEU A 40 8.33 -4.28 12.14
C LEU A 40 7.84 -2.86 11.89
N MET A 41 7.04 -2.64 10.85
CA MET A 41 6.44 -1.32 10.60
C MET A 41 5.51 -0.90 11.73
N LEU A 42 4.69 -1.81 12.26
CA LEU A 42 3.85 -1.52 13.42
C LEU A 42 4.68 -1.15 14.66
N GLU A 43 5.79 -1.86 14.91
CA GLU A 43 6.75 -1.49 15.96
C GLU A 43 7.31 -0.07 15.72
N ASP A 44 7.69 0.25 14.48
CA ASP A 44 8.26 1.56 14.13
C ASP A 44 7.21 2.69 14.24
N TYR A 45 5.93 2.42 13.89
CA TYR A 45 4.81 3.36 14.05
C TYR A 45 4.44 3.59 15.52
N LEU A 46 4.45 2.53 16.34
CA LEU A 46 4.09 2.61 17.76
C LEU A 46 5.25 3.04 18.67
N GLY A 47 6.47 3.08 18.13
CA GLY A 47 7.65 3.54 18.86
C GLY A 47 7.57 5.02 19.27
N SER A 48 8.47 5.43 20.15
CA SER A 48 8.64 6.82 20.59
C SER A 48 9.99 7.40 20.20
N GLU A 49 10.73 6.73 19.31
CA GLU A 49 12.05 7.16 18.88
C GLU A 49 12.00 8.37 17.95
N GLY A 50 12.85 9.36 18.24
CA GLY A 50 13.05 10.56 17.43
C GLY A 50 11.87 11.55 17.44
N GLN A 51 12.10 12.72 16.85
CA GLN A 51 11.04 13.71 16.69
C GLN A 51 10.07 13.27 15.59
N ARG A 52 8.80 13.08 15.93
CA ARG A 52 7.76 12.70 14.96
C ARG A 52 7.39 13.88 14.06
N TRP A 53 7.30 13.60 12.77
CA TRP A 53 6.74 14.50 11.78
C TRP A 53 5.51 13.86 11.17
N THR A 54 4.45 14.64 11.00
CA THR A 54 3.21 14.18 10.37
C THR A 54 2.74 15.15 9.31
N VAL A 55 2.22 14.61 8.22
CA VAL A 55 1.42 15.37 7.25
C VAL A 55 0.04 14.77 7.21
N GLY A 56 -0.93 15.60 7.58
CA GLY A 56 -2.34 15.29 7.39
C GLY A 56 -2.71 15.41 5.93
N TRP A 57 -3.34 14.38 5.40
CA TRP A 57 -4.10 14.40 4.17
C TRP A 57 -5.52 13.94 4.49
N ASP A 58 -6.52 14.35 3.71
CA ASP A 58 -7.90 13.95 4.00
C ASP A 58 -8.02 12.42 4.00
N GLY A 59 -8.29 11.85 5.17
CA GLY A 59 -8.39 10.40 5.39
C GLY A 59 -7.07 9.67 5.67
N TRP A 60 -5.90 10.31 5.60
CA TRP A 60 -4.59 9.65 5.75
C TRP A 60 -3.60 10.52 6.52
N VAL A 61 -2.84 9.91 7.44
CA VAL A 61 -1.72 10.60 8.11
C VAL A 61 -0.42 9.90 7.74
N LEU A 62 0.43 10.61 7.01
CA LEU A 62 1.80 10.16 6.78
C LEU A 62 2.62 10.48 8.02
N SER A 63 3.37 9.50 8.51
CA SER A 63 4.21 9.62 9.70
C SER A 63 5.67 9.35 9.38
N GLY A 64 6.55 10.23 9.86
CA GLY A 64 7.99 10.11 9.74
C GLY A 64 8.72 10.46 11.04
N ILE A 65 10.03 10.24 11.04
CA ILE A 65 10.97 10.68 12.06
C ILE A 65 11.90 11.71 11.43
N VAL A 66 12.08 12.84 12.10
CA VAL A 66 13.14 13.80 11.77
C VAL A 66 14.46 13.27 12.34
N LEU A 67 15.45 13.07 11.47
CA LEU A 67 16.79 12.65 11.85
C LEU A 67 17.62 13.86 12.29
N ASP A 68 18.73 13.61 13.02
CA ASP A 68 19.65 14.67 13.45
C ASP A 68 20.25 15.46 12.27
N SER A 69 20.29 14.87 11.07
CA SER A 69 20.69 15.55 9.82
C SER A 69 19.68 16.57 9.31
N GLY A 70 18.48 16.62 9.89
CA GLY A 70 17.34 17.38 9.39
C GLY A 70 16.52 16.65 8.31
N ASP A 71 16.94 15.45 7.88
CA ASP A 71 16.16 14.66 6.92
C ASP A 71 14.89 14.08 7.59
N VAL A 72 13.85 13.87 6.79
CA VAL A 72 12.66 13.13 7.21
C VAL A 72 12.75 11.70 6.68
N TYR A 73 12.70 10.74 7.61
CA TYR A 73 12.58 9.32 7.32
C TYR A 73 11.13 8.88 7.54
N ALA A 74 10.40 8.53 6.48
CA ALA A 74 9.06 7.96 6.60
C ALA A 74 9.16 6.53 7.16
N LEU A 75 8.31 6.24 8.16
CA LEU A 75 8.39 5.00 8.94
C LEU A 75 8.05 3.76 8.12
N GLY A 76 7.25 3.95 7.09
CA GLY A 76 6.87 2.87 6.21
C GLY A 76 6.01 3.36 5.06
N ASP A 77 6.03 2.59 3.99
CA ASP A 77 5.18 2.80 2.83
C ASP A 77 4.41 1.50 2.52
N GLN A 78 3.19 1.62 2.02
CA GLN A 78 2.44 0.47 1.53
C GLN A 78 2.27 0.62 0.03
N ASP A 79 2.55 -0.43 -0.72
CA ASP A 79 2.36 -0.42 -2.16
C ASP A 79 0.87 -0.21 -2.48
N PRO A 80 0.50 0.93 -3.11
CA PRO A 80 -0.90 1.24 -3.41
C PRO A 80 -1.53 0.23 -4.38
N ILE A 81 -0.74 -0.37 -5.27
CA ILE A 81 -1.20 -1.40 -6.22
C ILE A 81 -1.63 -2.64 -5.45
N HIS A 82 -0.79 -3.10 -4.53
CA HIS A 82 -1.10 -4.29 -3.73
C HIS A 82 -2.21 -4.05 -2.71
N ASN A 83 -2.35 -2.82 -2.19
CA ASN A 83 -3.51 -2.44 -1.39
C ASN A 83 -4.80 -2.44 -2.20
N GLY A 84 -4.78 -1.92 -3.42
CA GLY A 84 -5.91 -2.03 -4.36
C GLY A 84 -6.33 -3.49 -4.59
N LYS A 85 -5.36 -4.36 -4.88
CA LYS A 85 -5.62 -5.81 -5.01
C LYS A 85 -6.25 -6.41 -3.75
N LYS A 86 -5.79 -6.04 -2.55
CA LYS A 86 -6.38 -6.52 -1.27
C LYS A 86 -7.82 -6.04 -1.06
N MET A 87 -8.21 -4.90 -1.60
CA MET A 87 -9.60 -4.45 -1.56
C MET A 87 -10.47 -5.20 -2.57
N ILE A 88 -9.96 -5.46 -3.78
CA ILE A 88 -10.79 -6.04 -4.85
C ILE A 88 -10.87 -7.56 -4.74
N ASN A 89 -9.81 -8.26 -4.33
CA ASN A 89 -9.78 -9.73 -4.24
C ASN A 89 -10.89 -10.36 -3.37
N PRO A 90 -11.33 -9.76 -2.24
CA PRO A 90 -12.49 -10.24 -1.51
C PRO A 90 -13.77 -10.34 -2.35
N LEU A 91 -13.95 -9.46 -3.34
CA LEU A 91 -15.14 -9.49 -4.22
C LEU A 91 -15.27 -10.80 -5.01
N ASP A 92 -14.15 -11.51 -5.27
CA ASP A 92 -14.13 -12.81 -5.96
C ASP A 92 -14.99 -13.87 -5.26
N ARG A 93 -15.32 -13.68 -3.98
CA ARG A 93 -16.11 -14.61 -3.20
C ARG A 93 -17.39 -13.91 -2.74
N SER A 94 -18.52 -14.41 -3.20
CA SER A 94 -19.84 -13.97 -2.72
C SER A 94 -20.03 -14.12 -1.20
N SER A 95 -19.23 -14.99 -0.55
CA SER A 95 -19.20 -15.15 0.91
C SER A 95 -18.35 -14.12 1.66
N TYR A 96 -17.60 -13.27 0.95
CA TYR A 96 -16.76 -12.21 1.53
C TYR A 96 -17.12 -10.84 0.92
N PRO A 97 -18.37 -10.36 1.08
CA PRO A 97 -18.75 -9.06 0.56
C PRO A 97 -17.93 -7.96 1.23
N ILE A 98 -17.57 -6.94 0.45
CA ILE A 98 -17.10 -5.68 1.02
C ILE A 98 -18.32 -4.99 1.63
N VAL A 99 -18.23 -4.64 2.91
CA VAL A 99 -19.26 -3.90 3.64
C VAL A 99 -18.82 -2.45 3.77
N LEU A 100 -19.60 -1.54 3.19
CA LEU A 100 -19.40 -0.09 3.23
C LEU A 100 -20.61 0.55 3.93
N GLY A 101 -20.54 0.67 5.25
CA GLY A 101 -21.69 1.06 6.06
C GLY A 101 -22.80 0.00 5.95
N ASP A 102 -23.97 0.40 5.49
CA ASP A 102 -25.12 -0.51 5.29
C ASP A 102 -25.11 -1.20 3.91
N PHE A 103 -24.13 -0.90 3.06
CA PHE A 103 -24.05 -1.44 1.70
C PHE A 103 -23.11 -2.62 1.60
N HIS A 104 -23.52 -3.62 0.81
CA HIS A 104 -22.76 -4.84 0.57
C HIS A 104 -22.42 -4.95 -0.92
N ALA A 105 -21.15 -5.13 -1.24
CA ALA A 105 -20.67 -5.30 -2.61
C ALA A 105 -19.94 -6.63 -2.77
N CYS A 106 -20.25 -7.35 -3.85
CA CYS A 106 -19.56 -8.55 -4.32
C CYS A 106 -19.35 -8.45 -5.85
N LEU A 107 -18.56 -9.35 -6.43
CA LEU A 107 -18.28 -9.31 -7.87
C LEU A 107 -19.53 -9.45 -8.73
N GLU A 108 -20.57 -10.15 -8.26
CA GLU A 108 -21.86 -10.27 -8.96
C GLU A 108 -22.56 -8.91 -9.10
N HIS A 109 -22.45 -8.03 -8.11
CA HIS A 109 -22.97 -6.67 -8.22
C HIS A 109 -22.20 -5.85 -9.27
N VAL A 110 -20.88 -6.03 -9.35
CA VAL A 110 -20.03 -5.40 -10.37
C VAL A 110 -20.39 -5.93 -11.77
N GLN A 111 -20.58 -7.24 -11.91
CA GLN A 111 -21.05 -7.88 -13.14
C GLN A 111 -22.42 -7.37 -13.58
N LEU A 112 -23.32 -7.13 -12.63
CA LEU A 112 -24.64 -6.56 -12.91
C LEU A 112 -24.52 -5.14 -13.44
N VAL A 113 -23.68 -4.30 -12.83
CA VAL A 113 -23.41 -2.94 -13.33
C VAL A 113 -22.84 -2.97 -14.74
N TYR A 114 -21.85 -3.83 -15.00
CA TYR A 114 -21.25 -3.99 -16.33
C TYR A 114 -22.28 -4.42 -17.40
N LYS A 115 -23.28 -5.23 -17.02
CA LYS A 115 -24.34 -5.68 -17.94
C LYS A 115 -25.44 -4.65 -18.18
N LEU A 116 -25.73 -3.81 -17.19
CA LEU A 116 -26.90 -2.91 -17.21
C LEU A 116 -26.58 -1.50 -17.71
N TYR A 117 -25.35 -1.03 -17.53
CA TYR A 117 -24.95 0.33 -17.90
C TYR A 117 -23.94 0.31 -19.05
N SER A 118 -23.84 1.40 -19.80
CA SER A 118 -22.82 1.52 -20.85
C SER A 118 -21.44 1.76 -20.25
N HIS A 119 -20.39 1.45 -21.03
CA HIS A 119 -19.01 1.74 -20.66
C HIS A 119 -18.80 3.19 -20.23
N ASP A 120 -19.40 4.16 -20.96
CA ASP A 120 -19.28 5.59 -20.63
C ASP A 120 -19.88 5.95 -19.25
N HIS A 121 -20.77 5.13 -18.71
CA HIS A 121 -21.35 5.32 -17.37
C HIS A 121 -20.56 4.63 -16.26
N HIS A 122 -20.01 3.44 -16.51
CA HIS A 122 -19.36 2.63 -15.47
C HIS A 122 -17.82 2.60 -15.53
N GLY A 123 -17.20 2.89 -16.68
CA GLY A 123 -15.75 2.90 -16.89
C GLY A 123 -15.02 1.55 -16.78
N LEU A 124 -15.69 0.49 -16.34
CA LEU A 124 -15.16 -0.87 -16.24
C LEU A 124 -14.83 -1.51 -17.61
N ASN A 125 -13.66 -2.13 -17.71
CA ASN A 125 -13.29 -3.04 -18.78
C ASN A 125 -13.77 -4.48 -18.50
N ILE A 126 -13.76 -5.33 -19.52
CA ILE A 126 -14.11 -6.75 -19.36
C ILE A 126 -13.18 -7.46 -18.36
N ASP A 127 -11.91 -7.09 -18.31
CA ASP A 127 -10.91 -7.68 -17.41
C ASP A 127 -11.15 -7.31 -15.94
N ASP A 128 -11.74 -6.14 -15.66
CA ASP A 128 -12.11 -5.74 -14.30
C ASP A 128 -13.18 -6.68 -13.71
N VAL A 129 -14.00 -7.25 -14.58
CA VAL A 129 -15.14 -8.10 -14.24
C VAL A 129 -14.78 -9.59 -14.29
N MET A 130 -14.06 -9.99 -15.34
CA MET A 130 -13.68 -11.40 -15.56
C MET A 130 -12.45 -11.79 -14.74
N ARG A 131 -11.60 -10.82 -14.39
CA ARG A 131 -10.43 -10.99 -13.51
C ARG A 131 -9.50 -12.12 -13.95
N TRP A 132 -9.30 -12.26 -15.28
CA TRP A 132 -8.49 -13.31 -15.88
C TRP A 132 -7.03 -13.26 -15.41
N ASP A 133 -6.46 -12.06 -15.30
CA ASP A 133 -5.16 -11.83 -14.69
C ASP A 133 -5.30 -10.93 -13.46
N ARG A 134 -5.27 -11.53 -12.26
CA ARG A 134 -5.34 -10.81 -10.98
C ARG A 134 -4.06 -10.06 -10.64
N GLN A 135 -2.96 -10.31 -11.35
CA GLN A 135 -1.69 -9.66 -11.14
C GLN A 135 -1.48 -8.46 -12.05
N ASN A 136 -2.13 -8.44 -13.20
CA ASN A 136 -2.12 -7.29 -14.09
C ASN A 136 -2.89 -6.11 -13.49
N TRP A 137 -2.15 -5.10 -13.04
CA TRP A 137 -2.72 -3.83 -12.54
C TRP A 137 -2.78 -2.75 -13.62
N ALA A 138 -2.01 -2.91 -14.72
CA ALA A 138 -1.88 -1.86 -15.73
C ALA A 138 -3.18 -1.62 -16.51
N GLY A 139 -4.17 -2.52 -16.39
CA GLY A 139 -5.15 -2.71 -17.45
C GLY A 139 -4.47 -3.15 -18.75
N PRO A 140 -5.21 -3.61 -19.76
CA PRO A 140 -4.74 -3.45 -21.13
C PRO A 140 -4.56 -1.97 -21.51
#